data_AF-A0A815C4A8-F1
#
_entry.id   AF-A0A815C4A8-F1
#
_cell.length_a   1.000
_cell.length_b   1.000
_cell.length_c   1.000
_cell.angle_alpha   90.00
_cell.angle_beta   90.00
_cell.angle_gamma   90.00
#
_symmetry.space_group_name_H-M   'P 1'
#
loop_
_entity.id
_entity.type
_entity.pdbx_description
1 polymer ?
#
loop_
_entity_poly.entity_id
_entity_poly.type
_entity_poly.pdbx_seq_one_letter_code
_entity_poly.pdbx_strand_id
1 'polypeptide(L)'
;MNFPIYCGFQILGKTFQNRTTKTSDGFGGGVIIVDGNSKQFVTMVQKHMFTLNAQGYIPMADTIKRVWIDVGSHSESFLGGDHIYSGVYWPDRTRKSLRDEFRESPDLMAIAIDPNARFYEALSKIPRLIPIIVAIYTVEGTQLFYEYGIDGCSSLLEPNVNLDSRYYANNWLTGCHQVKQMTGVSTVRLEKILSIIDPRLNIELLKIDAQGVDLDVVKSCGKQLQRVEKIIIEIQKQVSGNKTTNLLYKNQITAEDSVIWMNENGFLYNEKQGSVNNKAIEEYNYVFDNRHLNKTM
;
A
#
# COMPACT_ATOMS: atom_id res chain seq x y z
N MET A 1 44.68 0.27 -11.29
CA MET A 1 43.73 1.05 -12.10
C MET A 1 42.38 0.36 -11.99
N ASN A 2 41.44 0.93 -11.25
CA ASN A 2 40.11 0.35 -11.07
C ASN A 2 39.14 1.03 -12.04
N PHE A 3 38.59 0.26 -12.98
CA PHE A 3 37.51 0.73 -13.85
C PHE A 3 36.17 0.55 -13.11
N PRO A 4 35.31 1.58 -13.07
CA PRO A 4 33.94 1.39 -12.59
C PRO A 4 33.13 0.61 -13.62
N ILE A 5 32.44 -0.43 -13.15
CA ILE A 5 31.46 -1.18 -13.93
C ILE A 5 30.17 -0.37 -13.95
N TYR A 6 29.73 0.03 -15.14
CA TYR A 6 28.43 0.67 -15.37
C TYR A 6 27.41 -0.39 -15.80
N CYS A 7 26.39 -0.65 -14.99
CA CYS A 7 25.19 -1.35 -15.44
C CYS A 7 24.15 -0.31 -15.87
N GLY A 8 23.92 -0.18 -17.18
CA GLY A 8 22.81 0.59 -17.74
C GLY A 8 21.67 -0.36 -18.14
N PHE A 9 20.43 0.02 -17.83
CA PHE A 9 19.24 -0.59 -18.42
C PHE A 9 18.68 0.31 -19.50
N GLN A 10 18.28 -0.29 -20.62
CA GLN A 10 17.71 0.38 -21.77
C GLN A 10 16.26 -0.07 -21.91
N ILE A 11 15.30 0.82 -21.67
CA ILE A 11 13.90 0.61 -22.04
C ILE A 11 13.51 1.81 -22.90
N LEU A 12 13.18 1.53 -24.17
CA LEU A 12 12.64 2.48 -25.16
C LEU A 12 13.46 3.76 -25.37
N GLY A 13 14.71 3.61 -25.82
CA GLY A 13 15.42 4.67 -26.56
C GLY A 13 15.88 5.91 -25.78
N LYS A 14 15.77 5.94 -24.45
CA LYS A 14 16.38 6.98 -23.61
C LYS A 14 17.33 6.37 -22.59
N THR A 15 18.60 6.75 -22.66
CA THR A 15 19.64 6.35 -21.71
C THR A 15 19.44 7.14 -20.41
N PHE A 16 19.04 6.47 -19.33
CA PHE A 16 19.05 7.06 -17.99
C PHE A 16 20.40 6.83 -17.32
N GLN A 17 21.08 7.91 -16.92
CA GLN A 17 22.27 7.82 -16.08
C GLN A 17 21.86 7.79 -14.61
N ASN A 18 22.15 6.69 -13.92
CA ASN A 18 22.10 6.65 -12.46
C ASN A 18 23.22 7.56 -11.89
N ARG A 19 22.84 8.70 -11.29
CA ARG A 19 23.75 9.49 -10.45
C ARG A 19 23.76 8.87 -9.04
N THR A 20 24.79 8.09 -8.74
CA THR A 20 25.15 7.79 -7.35
C THR A 20 25.84 9.01 -6.74
N THR A 21 25.18 9.70 -5.81
CA THR A 21 25.85 10.68 -4.94
C THR A 21 26.61 9.93 -3.86
N LYS A 22 27.94 10.09 -3.83
CA LYS A 22 28.75 9.66 -2.67
C LYS A 22 28.57 10.68 -1.56
N THR A 23 27.98 10.28 -0.44
CA THR A 23 28.14 10.99 0.84
C THR A 23 29.37 10.42 1.56
N SER A 24 30.12 11.28 2.24
CA SER A 24 31.41 10.96 2.86
C SER A 24 31.32 10.25 4.20
N ASP A 25 30.10 9.95 4.69
CA ASP A 25 29.89 9.59 6.09
C ASP A 25 29.21 8.20 6.16
N GLY A 26 30.01 7.14 6.08
CA GLY A 26 29.84 5.86 6.79
C GLY A 26 28.57 5.00 6.71
N PHE A 27 27.43 5.47 6.20
CA PHE A 27 26.19 4.70 6.02
C PHE A 27 25.52 5.11 4.72
N GLY A 28 25.97 4.51 3.61
CA GLY A 28 25.35 4.69 2.30
C GLY A 28 24.05 3.90 2.22
N GLY A 29 22.91 4.56 2.38
CA GLY A 29 21.60 4.03 2.02
C GLY A 29 21.50 3.85 0.50
N GLY A 30 21.79 2.65 0.01
CA GLY A 30 21.55 2.27 -1.38
C GLY A 30 20.05 1.99 -1.59
N VAL A 31 19.43 2.67 -2.54
CA VAL A 31 18.11 2.29 -3.06
C VAL A 31 18.33 1.07 -3.97
N ILE A 32 17.70 -0.06 -3.63
CA ILE A 32 17.79 -1.30 -4.40
C ILE A 32 16.50 -1.48 -5.20
N ILE A 33 16.64 -1.58 -6.52
CA ILE A 33 15.58 -1.98 -7.45
C ILE A 33 15.52 -3.52 -7.44
N VAL A 34 14.34 -4.08 -7.18
CA VAL A 34 14.13 -5.53 -7.03
C VAL A 34 13.68 -6.14 -8.36
N ASP A 35 14.30 -7.27 -8.73
CA ASP A 35 13.86 -8.16 -9.80
C ASP A 35 12.96 -9.27 -9.22
N GLY A 36 11.88 -9.63 -9.92
CA GLY A 36 10.69 -10.33 -9.41
C GLY A 36 10.87 -11.80 -9.01
N ASN A 37 12.08 -12.30 -8.83
CA ASN A 37 12.33 -13.73 -8.59
C ASN A 37 12.18 -14.11 -7.09
N SER A 38 11.42 -15.17 -6.77
CA SER A 38 11.06 -15.55 -5.39
C SER A 38 12.26 -15.90 -4.50
N LYS A 39 13.32 -16.49 -5.05
CA LYS A 39 14.58 -16.73 -4.32
C LYS A 39 15.33 -15.43 -4.01
N GLN A 40 15.26 -14.45 -4.92
CA GLN A 40 15.88 -13.14 -4.73
C GLN A 40 15.10 -12.30 -3.72
N PHE A 41 13.77 -12.39 -3.68
CA PHE A 41 12.95 -11.74 -2.66
C PHE A 41 13.30 -12.24 -1.25
N VAL A 42 13.36 -13.56 -1.03
CA VAL A 42 13.75 -14.12 0.27
C VAL A 42 15.17 -13.70 0.64
N THR A 43 16.10 -13.74 -0.32
CA THR A 43 17.49 -13.32 -0.09
C THR A 43 17.58 -11.81 0.19
N MET A 44 16.76 -10.98 -0.43
CA MET A 44 16.72 -9.53 -0.22
C MET A 44 16.08 -9.16 1.11
N VAL A 45 14.94 -9.77 1.45
CA VAL A 45 14.34 -9.67 2.77
C VAL A 45 15.38 -10.04 3.82
N GLN A 46 16.01 -11.21 3.68
CA GLN A 46 17.06 -11.69 4.59
C GLN A 46 18.29 -10.80 4.67
N LYS A 47 18.67 -10.14 3.57
CA LYS A 47 19.93 -9.40 3.47
C LYS A 47 19.79 -7.90 3.72
N HIS A 48 18.59 -7.32 3.58
CA HIS A 48 18.39 -5.87 3.59
C HIS A 48 17.14 -5.39 4.35
N MET A 49 16.20 -6.26 4.74
CA MET A 49 14.96 -5.82 5.42
C MET A 49 14.71 -6.50 6.76
N PHE A 50 14.84 -7.83 6.87
CA PHE A 50 14.59 -8.62 8.08
C PHE A 50 15.51 -9.84 8.16
N THR A 51 16.15 -10.07 9.30
CA THR A 51 16.65 -11.41 9.60
C THR A 51 15.45 -12.28 9.96
N LEU A 52 15.04 -13.18 9.07
CA LEU A 52 13.98 -14.15 9.38
C LEU A 52 14.49 -15.14 10.46
N ASN A 53 13.58 -15.62 11.31
CA ASN A 53 13.90 -16.69 12.25
C ASN A 53 14.14 -18.02 11.52
N ALA A 54 14.54 -19.06 12.25
CA ALA A 54 14.84 -20.39 11.68
C ALA A 54 13.64 -21.01 10.94
N GLN A 55 12.42 -20.56 11.23
CA GLN A 55 11.18 -21.01 10.61
C GLN A 55 10.78 -20.15 9.39
N GLY A 56 11.57 -19.12 9.04
CA GLY A 56 11.31 -18.24 7.90
C GLY A 56 10.32 -17.11 8.18
N TYR A 57 10.04 -16.78 9.45
CA TYR A 57 9.13 -15.71 9.84
C TYR A 57 9.88 -14.46 10.31
N ILE A 58 9.22 -13.30 10.22
CA ILE A 58 9.67 -12.07 10.86
C ILE A 58 9.78 -12.33 12.38
N PRO A 59 10.94 -12.09 13.02
CA PRO A 59 11.06 -12.20 14.47
C PRO A 59 10.16 -11.18 15.15
N MET A 60 9.37 -11.63 16.12
CA MET A 60 8.46 -10.77 16.88
C MET A 60 8.69 -10.98 18.37
N ALA A 61 8.50 -9.92 19.15
CA ALA A 61 8.46 -10.05 20.60
C ALA A 61 7.25 -10.89 21.03
N ASP A 62 7.37 -11.68 22.09
CA ASP A 62 6.29 -12.54 22.60
C ASP A 62 5.03 -11.75 23.02
N THR A 63 5.19 -10.44 23.24
CA THR A 63 4.10 -9.51 23.55
C THR A 63 3.20 -9.24 22.35
N ILE A 64 3.67 -9.45 21.12
CA ILE A 64 2.88 -9.22 19.91
C ILE A 64 1.84 -10.33 19.74
N LYS A 65 0.57 -9.94 19.58
CA LYS A 65 -0.60 -10.83 19.43
C LYS A 65 -1.37 -10.61 18.13
N ARG A 66 -1.27 -9.42 17.56
CA ARG A 66 -2.01 -9.01 16.35
C ARG A 66 -1.12 -8.21 15.42
N VAL A 67 -1.42 -8.27 14.13
CA VAL A 67 -0.67 -7.58 13.08
C VAL A 67 -1.62 -6.74 12.22
N TRP A 68 -1.20 -5.52 11.92
CA TRP A 68 -1.79 -4.68 10.89
C TRP A 68 -0.90 -4.61 9.65
N ILE A 69 -1.53 -4.53 8.50
CA ILE A 69 -0.89 -4.30 7.21
C ILE A 69 -1.49 -3.04 6.62
N ASP A 70 -0.64 -2.09 6.22
CA ASP A 70 -1.04 -0.83 5.60
C ASP A 70 -0.35 -0.72 4.24
N VAL A 71 -1.09 -0.93 3.15
CA VAL A 71 -0.61 -0.84 1.77
C VAL A 71 -0.98 0.52 1.19
N GLY A 72 0.00 1.23 0.62
CA GLY A 72 -0.14 2.66 0.35
C GLY A 72 0.09 3.47 1.63
N SER A 73 1.09 3.07 2.41
CA SER A 73 1.39 3.73 3.68
C SER A 73 2.06 5.08 3.43
N HIS A 74 1.22 6.08 3.23
CA HIS A 74 1.66 7.46 3.09
C HIS A 74 2.17 8.02 4.42
N SER A 75 2.76 9.20 4.40
CA SER A 75 3.31 9.84 5.61
C SER A 75 2.32 9.93 6.78
N GLU A 76 1.04 10.07 6.47
CA GLU A 76 -0.01 10.35 7.43
C GLU A 76 -0.38 9.17 8.33
N SER A 77 -0.27 7.92 7.84
CA SER A 77 -0.71 6.73 8.57
C SER A 77 -0.05 6.57 9.95
N PHE A 78 1.26 6.86 10.05
CA PHE A 78 2.03 6.63 11.27
C PHE A 78 2.90 7.82 11.73
N LEU A 79 3.32 8.72 10.81
CA LEU A 79 4.14 9.88 11.19
C LEU A 79 3.27 11.01 11.75
N GLY A 80 1.99 11.03 11.40
CA GLY A 80 1.02 12.06 11.78
C GLY A 80 1.04 13.23 10.80
N GLY A 81 -0.16 13.64 10.38
CA GLY A 81 -0.46 14.84 9.61
C GLY A 81 -1.88 15.31 9.98
N ASP A 82 -2.19 16.59 9.76
CA ASP A 82 -3.46 17.22 10.14
C ASP A 82 -4.69 16.73 9.34
N HIS A 83 -4.53 15.70 8.51
CA HIS A 83 -5.61 15.16 7.71
C HIS A 83 -6.43 14.14 8.50
N ILE A 84 -7.68 14.54 8.77
CA ILE A 84 -8.76 13.78 9.45
C ILE A 84 -9.14 12.48 8.71
N TYR A 85 -8.48 12.17 7.60
CA TYR A 85 -8.87 11.17 6.61
C TYR A 85 -8.35 9.75 6.87
N SER A 86 -7.36 9.58 7.75
CA SER A 86 -6.91 8.25 8.20
C SER A 86 -7.81 7.62 9.27
N GLY A 87 -9.00 8.20 9.51
CA GLY A 87 -9.92 7.76 10.55
C GLY A 87 -10.60 6.45 10.16
N VAL A 88 -10.05 5.33 10.64
CA VAL A 88 -10.80 4.08 10.69
C VAL A 88 -11.94 4.26 11.70
N TYR A 89 -13.19 4.15 11.25
CA TYR A 89 -14.33 4.14 12.16
C TYR A 89 -14.35 2.82 12.92
N TRP A 90 -13.79 2.84 14.12
CA TRP A 90 -13.97 1.76 15.08
C TRP A 90 -15.41 1.73 15.58
N PRO A 91 -15.98 0.54 15.88
CA PRO A 91 -17.37 0.38 16.32
C PRO A 91 -17.75 1.24 17.53
N ASP A 92 -16.78 1.65 18.34
CA ASP A 92 -16.94 2.43 19.56
C ASP A 92 -17.08 3.96 19.32
N ARG A 93 -17.03 4.41 18.06
CA ARG A 93 -17.15 5.82 17.64
C ARG A 93 -16.11 6.76 18.27
N THR A 94 -15.04 6.24 18.86
CA THR A 94 -13.90 7.09 19.22
C THR A 94 -13.15 7.38 17.93
N ARG A 95 -12.96 8.66 17.57
CA ARG A 95 -12.18 9.06 16.39
C ARG A 95 -10.70 8.86 16.67
N LYS A 96 -10.29 7.61 16.85
CA LYS A 96 -8.89 7.26 17.08
C LYS A 96 -8.22 7.00 15.74
N SER A 97 -7.11 7.70 15.48
CA SER A 97 -6.33 7.44 14.26
C SER A 97 -5.64 6.08 14.36
N LEU A 98 -5.25 5.50 13.21
CA LEU A 98 -4.41 4.28 13.19
C LEU A 98 -3.14 4.46 14.04
N ARG A 99 -2.53 5.64 13.96
CA ARG A 99 -1.35 6.00 14.74
C ARG A 99 -1.59 5.95 16.24
N ASP A 100 -2.70 6.51 16.72
CA ASP A 100 -3.01 6.54 18.15
C ASP A 100 -3.31 5.13 18.65
N GLU A 101 -4.08 4.34 17.90
CA GLU A 101 -4.37 2.95 18.25
C GLU A 101 -3.11 2.09 18.27
N PHE A 102 -2.23 2.25 17.28
CA PHE A 102 -0.96 1.57 17.24
C PHE A 102 -0.03 1.91 18.43
N ARG A 103 -0.03 3.18 18.85
CA ARG A 103 0.79 3.63 19.99
C ARG A 103 0.29 3.10 21.32
N GLU A 104 -1.02 3.05 21.51
CA GLU A 104 -1.65 2.61 22.76
C GLU A 104 -1.73 1.09 22.90
N SER A 105 -1.52 0.35 21.80
CA SER A 105 -1.63 -1.11 21.76
C SER A 105 -0.26 -1.78 21.68
N PRO A 106 0.44 -2.06 22.81
CA PRO A 106 1.79 -2.62 22.82
C PRO A 106 1.88 -4.05 22.25
N ASP A 107 0.74 -4.74 22.14
CA ASP A 107 0.56 -6.08 21.58
C ASP A 107 0.41 -6.09 20.05
N LEU A 108 0.36 -4.92 19.42
CA LEU A 108 0.18 -4.77 17.98
C LEU A 108 1.53 -4.57 17.26
N MET A 109 1.69 -5.20 16.10
CA MET A 109 2.76 -4.86 15.15
C MET A 109 2.13 -4.35 13.85
N ALA A 110 2.79 -3.45 13.14
CA ALA A 110 2.32 -2.97 11.85
C ALA A 110 3.38 -3.17 10.76
N ILE A 111 2.94 -3.49 9.55
CA ILE A 111 3.77 -3.50 8.34
C ILE A 111 3.23 -2.41 7.42
N ALA A 112 4.03 -1.37 7.20
CA ALA A 112 3.74 -0.25 6.31
C ALA A 112 4.40 -0.52 4.96
N ILE A 113 3.62 -0.52 3.88
CA ILE A 113 4.10 -0.87 2.54
C ILE A 113 3.80 0.28 1.60
N ASP A 114 4.85 0.85 0.99
CA ASP A 114 4.71 1.90 -0.02
C ASP A 114 5.92 1.87 -0.97
N PRO A 115 5.75 1.93 -2.30
CA PRO A 115 6.89 2.00 -3.22
C PRO A 115 7.70 3.30 -3.10
N ASN A 116 7.14 4.37 -2.53
CA ASN A 116 7.81 5.64 -2.32
C ASN A 116 8.71 5.59 -1.08
N ALA A 117 10.03 5.55 -1.31
CA ALA A 117 11.02 5.49 -0.24
C ALA A 117 11.11 6.76 0.64
N ARG A 118 10.43 7.86 0.26
CA ARG A 118 10.56 9.16 0.92
C ARG A 118 10.33 9.12 2.44
N PHE A 119 9.43 8.26 2.91
CA PHE A 119 9.07 8.18 4.32
C PHE A 119 9.75 7.04 5.08
N TYR A 120 10.53 6.21 4.39
CA TYR A 120 11.13 5.01 4.95
C TYR A 120 11.98 5.29 6.20
N GLU A 121 12.85 6.30 6.15
CA GLU A 121 13.75 6.62 7.26
C GLU A 121 13.00 7.07 8.52
N ALA A 122 11.86 7.76 8.34
CA ALA A 122 11.04 8.19 9.45
C ALA A 122 10.23 7.02 10.02
N LEU A 123 9.65 6.18 9.17
CA LEU A 123 8.86 5.00 9.57
C LEU A 123 9.73 3.95 10.28
N SER A 124 10.98 3.75 9.85
CA SER A 124 11.89 2.74 10.42
C SER A 124 12.32 3.05 11.86
N LYS A 125 12.14 4.30 12.31
CA LYS A 125 12.41 4.73 13.68
C LYS A 125 11.25 4.43 14.64
N ILE A 126 10.08 4.01 14.13
CA ILE A 126 8.91 3.70 14.95
C ILE A 126 9.00 2.25 15.44
N PRO A 127 9.04 2.00 16.77
CA PRO A 127 9.06 0.65 17.31
C PRO A 127 7.84 -0.16 16.87
N ARG A 128 8.04 -1.44 16.53
CA ARG A 128 6.99 -2.38 16.06
C ARG A 128 6.35 -2.01 14.71
N LEU A 129 6.87 -0.98 14.02
CA LEU A 129 6.47 -0.66 12.66
C LEU A 129 7.57 -1.13 11.71
N ILE A 130 7.15 -1.87 10.69
CA ILE A 130 8.01 -2.44 9.69
C ILE A 130 7.72 -1.79 8.34
N PRO A 131 8.53 -0.84 7.85
CA PRO A 131 8.36 -0.29 6.52
C PRO A 131 8.94 -1.22 5.45
N ILE A 132 8.22 -1.39 4.34
CA ILE A 132 8.63 -2.16 3.16
C ILE A 132 8.48 -1.29 1.91
N ILE A 133 9.60 -1.06 1.19
CA ILE A 133 9.61 -0.28 -0.05
C ILE A 133 9.34 -1.18 -1.24
N VAL A 134 8.06 -1.40 -1.54
CA VAL A 134 7.62 -2.19 -2.69
C VAL A 134 6.19 -1.82 -3.05
N ALA A 135 5.83 -1.95 -4.32
CA ALA A 135 4.43 -1.89 -4.72
C ALA A 135 3.78 -3.27 -4.60
N ILE A 136 2.51 -3.31 -4.20
CA ILE A 136 1.76 -4.56 -4.11
C ILE A 136 0.86 -4.69 -5.33
N TYR A 137 1.00 -5.81 -6.06
CA TYR A 137 0.21 -6.04 -7.27
C TYR A 137 0.03 -7.53 -7.56
N THR A 138 -0.87 -7.86 -8.48
CA THR A 138 -1.14 -9.25 -8.89
C THR A 138 -0.02 -9.86 -9.71
N VAL A 139 0.73 -9.02 -10.45
CA VAL A 139 1.88 -9.38 -11.29
C VAL A 139 3.17 -8.91 -10.64
N GLU A 140 4.12 -9.83 -10.49
CA GLU A 140 5.43 -9.57 -9.90
C GLU A 140 6.44 -9.11 -10.94
N GLY A 141 7.45 -8.36 -10.52
CA GLY A 141 8.52 -7.87 -11.39
C GLY A 141 8.75 -6.39 -11.22
N THR A 142 8.99 -5.69 -12.34
CA THR A 142 9.10 -4.24 -12.37
C THR A 142 7.90 -3.67 -13.12
N GLN A 143 7.22 -2.70 -12.53
CA GLN A 143 6.12 -1.97 -13.14
C GLN A 143 6.41 -0.47 -13.17
N LEU A 144 5.79 0.23 -14.11
CA LEU A 144 5.80 1.69 -14.09
C LEU A 144 4.92 2.19 -12.94
N PHE A 145 5.47 3.10 -12.15
CA PHE A 145 4.77 3.84 -11.13
C PHE A 145 4.68 5.30 -11.55
N TYR A 146 3.45 5.80 -11.64
CA TYR A 146 3.15 7.17 -12.02
C TYR A 146 3.12 8.01 -10.76
N GLU A 147 4.09 8.91 -10.63
CA GLU A 147 4.23 9.78 -9.46
C GLU A 147 3.77 11.20 -9.78
N TYR A 148 3.10 11.80 -8.80
CA TYR A 148 2.44 13.09 -8.93
C TYR A 148 3.02 14.11 -7.96
N GLY A 149 2.60 15.37 -8.11
CA GLY A 149 3.08 16.46 -7.26
C GLY A 149 2.49 16.49 -5.85
N ILE A 150 1.52 15.61 -5.56
CA ILE A 150 0.78 15.53 -4.30
C ILE A 150 0.92 14.10 -3.75
N ASP A 151 1.14 14.01 -2.43
CA ASP A 151 1.21 12.73 -1.72
C ASP A 151 -0.14 12.02 -1.78
N GLY A 152 -0.14 10.69 -1.83
CA GLY A 152 -1.38 9.90 -1.93
C GLY A 152 -2.08 9.94 -3.29
N CYS A 153 -1.42 10.36 -4.37
CA CYS A 153 -1.96 10.24 -5.73
C CYS A 153 -1.15 9.34 -6.65
N SER A 154 -0.03 8.79 -6.16
CA SER A 154 0.85 7.96 -7.00
C SER A 154 0.28 6.56 -7.16
N SER A 155 0.32 6.03 -8.38
CA SER A 155 -0.39 4.79 -8.74
C SER A 155 0.42 3.94 -9.73
N LEU A 156 0.15 2.63 -9.74
CA LEU A 156 0.56 1.73 -10.81
C LEU A 156 -0.29 1.90 -12.07
N LEU A 157 -1.43 2.56 -11.98
CA LEU A 157 -2.31 2.83 -13.11
C LEU A 157 -2.02 4.21 -13.70
N GLU A 158 -2.16 4.29 -15.02
CA GLU A 158 -2.12 5.56 -15.74
C GLU A 158 -3.28 6.46 -15.29
N PRO A 159 -3.07 7.79 -15.20
CA PRO A 159 -4.17 8.70 -14.92
C PRO A 159 -5.17 8.70 -16.07
N ASN A 160 -6.44 8.86 -15.73
CA ASN A 160 -7.47 9.12 -16.71
C ASN A 160 -7.38 10.60 -17.12
N VAL A 161 -6.96 10.86 -18.36
CA VAL A 161 -6.85 12.22 -18.90
C VAL A 161 -8.21 12.79 -19.36
N ASN A 162 -9.26 11.98 -19.36
CA ASN A 162 -10.60 12.34 -19.80
C ASN A 162 -11.55 12.62 -18.62
N LEU A 163 -11.00 13.06 -17.49
CA LEU A 163 -11.81 13.42 -16.32
C LEU A 163 -12.75 14.58 -16.64
N ASP A 164 -13.98 14.49 -16.13
CA ASP A 164 -14.95 15.58 -16.16
C ASP A 164 -14.34 16.89 -15.63
N SER A 165 -14.60 18.02 -16.31
CA SER A 165 -14.06 19.33 -15.95
C SER A 165 -14.39 19.76 -14.52
N ARG A 166 -15.49 19.24 -13.92
CA ARG A 166 -15.89 19.47 -12.52
C ARG A 166 -14.86 18.96 -11.51
N TYR A 167 -14.09 17.94 -11.87
CA TYR A 167 -12.99 17.44 -11.04
C TYR A 167 -11.90 18.53 -10.89
N TYR A 168 -11.57 19.26 -11.96
CA TYR A 168 -10.54 20.30 -11.93
C TYR A 168 -10.91 21.55 -11.15
N ALA A 169 -12.20 21.76 -10.83
CA ALA A 169 -12.69 22.96 -10.16
C ALA A 169 -12.28 23.06 -8.67
N ASN A 170 -11.87 21.96 -8.02
CA ASN A 170 -11.61 21.90 -6.58
C ASN A 170 -10.12 22.00 -6.16
N ASN A 171 -9.22 22.40 -7.06
CA ASN A 171 -7.75 22.53 -6.85
C ASN A 171 -6.99 21.27 -6.41
N TRP A 172 -7.57 20.34 -5.65
CA TRP A 172 -6.93 19.10 -5.23
C TRP A 172 -6.48 18.24 -6.42
N LEU A 173 -7.33 18.13 -7.44
CA LEU A 173 -6.99 17.40 -8.65
C LEU A 173 -5.92 18.07 -9.50
N THR A 174 -5.58 19.35 -9.29
CA THR A 174 -4.50 20.00 -10.06
C THR A 174 -3.15 19.33 -9.86
N GLY A 175 -2.93 18.60 -8.75
CA GLY A 175 -1.71 17.85 -8.54
C GLY A 175 -1.78 16.38 -8.94
N CYS A 176 -2.95 15.75 -8.94
CA CYS A 176 -3.14 14.31 -9.15
C CYS A 176 -3.46 13.90 -10.59
N HIS A 177 -3.61 14.87 -11.51
CA HIS A 177 -3.85 14.60 -12.95
C HIS A 177 -2.57 14.73 -13.80
N GLN A 178 -1.51 15.35 -13.28
CA GLN A 178 -0.28 15.60 -14.02
C GLN A 178 0.85 14.74 -13.47
N VAL A 179 1.18 13.69 -14.21
CA VAL A 179 2.36 12.86 -13.95
C VAL A 179 3.60 13.76 -13.92
N LYS A 180 4.31 13.76 -12.79
CA LYS A 180 5.57 14.49 -12.62
C LYS A 180 6.75 13.63 -13.05
N GLN A 181 6.71 12.35 -12.70
CA GLN A 181 7.73 11.38 -13.07
C GLN A 181 7.11 9.98 -13.19
N MET A 182 7.79 9.13 -13.97
CA MET A 182 7.49 7.71 -14.05
C MET A 182 8.73 6.96 -13.61
N THR A 183 8.56 6.08 -12.63
CA THR A 183 9.68 5.35 -12.04
C THR A 183 9.39 3.86 -12.11
N GLY A 184 10.40 3.05 -12.46
CA GLY A 184 10.28 1.60 -12.37
C GLY A 184 10.33 1.18 -10.90
N VAL A 185 9.24 0.61 -10.39
CA VAL A 185 9.16 0.09 -9.03
C VAL A 185 8.99 -1.42 -9.07
N SER A 186 9.46 -2.08 -8.03
CA SER A 186 9.26 -3.50 -7.88
C SER A 186 7.86 -3.80 -7.39
N THR A 187 7.22 -4.79 -8.01
CA THR A 187 5.94 -5.32 -7.58
C THR A 187 6.09 -6.73 -7.01
N VAL A 188 5.39 -6.98 -5.91
CA VAL A 188 5.25 -8.30 -5.31
C VAL A 188 3.79 -8.57 -4.97
N ARG A 189 3.43 -9.85 -4.89
CA ARG A 189 2.12 -10.25 -4.37
C ARG A 189 2.09 -10.10 -2.85
N LEU A 190 0.98 -9.59 -2.30
CA LEU A 190 0.80 -9.47 -0.86
C LEU A 190 0.92 -10.82 -0.14
N GLU A 191 0.50 -11.91 -0.81
CA GLU A 191 0.66 -13.29 -0.35
C GLU A 191 2.06 -13.61 0.18
N LYS A 192 3.11 -13.11 -0.48
CA LYS A 192 4.50 -13.35 -0.05
C LYS A 192 4.79 -12.68 1.29
N ILE A 193 4.33 -11.45 1.50
CA ILE A 193 4.51 -10.72 2.75
C ILE A 193 3.69 -11.38 3.85
N LEU A 194 2.43 -11.75 3.58
CA LEU A 194 1.60 -12.42 4.58
C LEU A 194 2.17 -13.81 4.96
N SER A 195 2.83 -14.50 4.04
CA SER A 195 3.42 -15.82 4.29
C SER A 195 4.61 -15.82 5.25
N ILE A 196 5.28 -14.68 5.44
CA ILE A 196 6.41 -14.53 6.38
C ILE A 196 5.97 -14.00 7.76
N ILE A 197 4.67 -13.79 7.96
CA ILE A 197 4.08 -13.51 9.27
C ILE A 197 3.73 -14.85 9.92
N ASP A 198 4.15 -15.04 11.18
CA ASP A 198 3.85 -16.26 11.94
C ASP A 198 2.36 -16.64 11.81
N PRO A 199 2.04 -17.86 11.35
CA PRO A 199 0.66 -18.27 11.08
C PRO A 199 -0.22 -18.31 12.33
N ARG A 200 0.36 -18.30 13.53
CA ARG A 200 -0.38 -18.23 14.81
C ARG A 200 -0.87 -16.82 15.12
N LEU A 201 -0.33 -15.80 14.46
CA LEU A 201 -0.75 -14.43 14.64
C LEU A 201 -1.89 -14.09 13.69
N ASN A 202 -2.85 -13.37 14.25
CA ASN A 202 -3.98 -12.82 13.55
C ASN A 202 -3.58 -11.56 12.75
N ILE A 203 -4.01 -11.48 11.48
CA ILE A 203 -3.91 -10.25 10.69
C ILE A 203 -5.24 -9.51 10.91
N GLU A 204 -5.27 -8.73 11.98
CA GLU A 204 -6.50 -8.06 12.43
C GLU A 204 -7.01 -7.06 11.39
N LEU A 205 -6.09 -6.35 10.73
CA LEU A 205 -6.41 -5.30 9.77
C LEU A 205 -5.48 -5.32 8.56
N LEU A 206 -6.08 -5.22 7.38
CA LEU A 206 -5.43 -4.86 6.13
C LEU A 206 -6.07 -3.57 5.61
N LYS A 207 -5.38 -2.43 5.77
CA LYS A 207 -5.73 -1.18 5.10
C LYS A 207 -5.04 -1.14 3.74
N ILE A 208 -5.77 -0.72 2.71
CA ILE A 208 -5.27 -0.54 1.36
C ILE A 208 -5.74 0.81 0.86
N ASP A 209 -4.77 1.56 0.36
CA ASP A 209 -4.89 2.88 -0.22
C ASP A 209 -3.84 2.98 -1.33
N ALA A 210 -3.97 2.08 -2.30
CA ALA A 210 -2.98 1.88 -3.36
C ALA A 210 -3.36 2.66 -4.63
N GLN A 211 -4.28 3.62 -4.49
CA GLN A 211 -4.66 4.57 -5.52
C GLN A 211 -5.07 3.88 -6.82
N GLY A 212 -6.19 3.15 -6.79
CA GLY A 212 -6.85 2.60 -7.97
C GLY A 212 -6.59 1.12 -8.24
N VAL A 213 -5.62 0.50 -7.57
CA VAL A 213 -5.35 -0.96 -7.63
C VAL A 213 -5.78 -1.70 -6.36
N ASP A 214 -6.65 -1.11 -5.55
CA ASP A 214 -6.98 -1.55 -4.20
C ASP A 214 -7.55 -2.99 -4.18
N LEU A 215 -8.47 -3.32 -5.09
CA LEU A 215 -8.97 -4.69 -5.21
C LEU A 215 -7.89 -5.66 -5.74
N ASP A 216 -6.99 -5.21 -6.60
CA ASP A 216 -5.88 -6.03 -7.09
C ASP A 216 -4.87 -6.34 -5.98
N VAL A 217 -4.66 -5.42 -5.05
CA VAL A 217 -3.92 -5.67 -3.80
C VAL A 217 -4.59 -6.79 -3.01
N VAL A 218 -5.92 -6.74 -2.80
CA VAL A 218 -6.64 -7.81 -2.10
C VAL A 218 -6.51 -9.15 -2.83
N LYS A 219 -6.72 -9.17 -4.16
CA LYS A 219 -6.54 -10.38 -4.99
C LYS A 219 -5.12 -10.96 -4.87
N SER A 220 -4.13 -10.11 -4.66
CA SER A 220 -2.74 -10.54 -4.49
C SER A 220 -2.45 -11.24 -3.15
N CYS A 221 -3.38 -11.22 -2.18
CA CYS A 221 -3.28 -12.00 -0.94
C CYS A 221 -3.29 -13.52 -1.18
N GLY A 222 -3.88 -13.97 -2.29
CA GLY A 222 -4.00 -15.40 -2.60
C GLY A 222 -4.63 -16.19 -1.44
N LYS A 223 -4.05 -17.34 -1.10
CA LYS A 223 -4.57 -18.19 -0.01
C LYS A 223 -4.43 -17.59 1.38
N GLN A 224 -3.62 -16.54 1.54
CA GLN A 224 -3.42 -15.88 2.84
C GLN A 224 -4.57 -14.94 3.19
N LEU A 225 -5.45 -14.61 2.22
CA LEU A 225 -6.59 -13.73 2.43
C LEU A 225 -7.49 -14.19 3.59
N GLN A 226 -7.67 -15.50 3.77
CA GLN A 226 -8.49 -16.08 4.85
C GLN A 226 -8.02 -15.76 6.27
N ARG A 227 -6.76 -15.32 6.44
CA ARG A 227 -6.20 -14.93 7.74
C ARG A 227 -6.51 -13.48 8.14
N VAL A 228 -7.04 -12.69 7.20
CA VAL A 228 -7.29 -11.27 7.41
C VAL A 228 -8.69 -11.10 8.00
N GLU A 229 -8.81 -10.50 9.18
CA GLU A 229 -10.11 -10.29 9.84
C GLU A 229 -10.91 -9.14 9.25
N LYS A 230 -10.25 -8.01 9.01
CA LYS A 230 -10.86 -6.81 8.49
C LYS A 230 -10.04 -6.25 7.33
N ILE A 231 -10.73 -5.84 6.28
CA ILE A 231 -10.13 -5.15 5.15
C ILE A 231 -10.76 -3.77 5.03
N ILE A 232 -9.93 -2.75 4.86
CA ILE A 232 -10.35 -1.40 4.49
C ILE A 232 -9.70 -1.09 3.16
N ILE A 233 -10.50 -0.75 2.16
CA ILE A 233 -10.02 -0.34 0.84
C ILE A 233 -10.60 1.01 0.48
N GLU A 234 -9.76 1.90 -0.03
CA GLU A 234 -10.19 3.17 -0.58
C GLU A 234 -10.68 2.95 -2.02
N ILE A 235 -11.95 3.25 -2.31
CA ILE A 235 -12.51 3.07 -3.65
C ILE A 235 -13.36 4.25 -4.06
N GLN A 236 -13.20 4.62 -5.33
CA GLN A 236 -14.01 5.60 -6.02
C GLN A 236 -15.32 4.99 -6.53
N LYS A 237 -16.46 5.60 -6.18
CA LYS A 237 -17.76 5.26 -6.77
C LYS A 237 -17.87 5.78 -8.19
N GLN A 238 -18.56 5.03 -9.03
CA GLN A 238 -18.90 5.50 -10.36
C GLN A 238 -20.10 6.45 -10.29
N VAL A 239 -19.87 7.74 -10.56
CA VAL A 239 -20.95 8.73 -10.64
C VAL A 239 -21.76 8.51 -11.92
N SER A 240 -23.09 8.32 -11.78
CA SER A 240 -24.03 8.16 -12.88
C SER A 240 -23.94 9.31 -13.91
N GLY A 241 -23.71 8.98 -15.19
CA GLY A 241 -23.73 9.95 -16.29
C GLY A 241 -22.86 9.55 -17.49
N ASN A 242 -21.75 8.84 -17.26
CA ASN A 242 -20.95 8.20 -18.30
C ASN A 242 -19.96 7.18 -17.68
N LYS A 243 -19.96 5.94 -18.16
CA LYS A 243 -19.27 4.81 -17.49
C LYS A 243 -17.73 4.85 -17.59
N THR A 244 -17.15 5.71 -18.43
CA THR A 244 -15.72 5.67 -18.76
C THR A 244 -14.96 6.97 -18.47
N THR A 245 -15.61 8.05 -18.05
CA THR A 245 -14.99 9.39 -17.94
C THR A 245 -14.75 9.89 -16.52
N ASN A 246 -15.09 9.11 -15.48
CA ASN A 246 -15.17 9.64 -14.11
C ASN A 246 -14.25 8.96 -13.09
N LEU A 247 -13.54 7.89 -13.45
CA LEU A 247 -12.53 7.29 -12.56
C LEU A 247 -11.18 7.99 -12.70
N LEU A 248 -10.48 8.18 -11.60
CA LEU A 248 -9.20 8.89 -11.53
C LEU A 248 -8.11 8.19 -12.35
N TYR A 249 -8.10 6.86 -12.36
CA TYR A 249 -7.12 6.07 -13.09
C TYR A 249 -7.76 5.21 -14.19
N LYS A 250 -7.02 4.97 -15.27
CA LYS A 250 -7.45 4.10 -16.37
C LYS A 250 -7.57 2.66 -15.87
N ASN A 251 -8.66 2.00 -16.24
CA ASN A 251 -8.96 0.61 -15.86
C ASN A 251 -9.06 0.37 -14.34
N GLN A 252 -9.25 1.43 -13.56
CA GLN A 252 -9.54 1.30 -12.13
C GLN A 252 -10.83 0.48 -11.92
N ILE A 253 -10.79 -0.40 -10.93
CA ILE A 253 -11.94 -1.24 -10.59
C ILE A 253 -12.95 -0.40 -9.80
N THR A 254 -14.23 -0.56 -10.11
CA THR A 254 -15.31 0.22 -9.48
C THR A 254 -15.58 -0.25 -8.04
N ALA A 255 -16.26 0.59 -7.26
CA ALA A 255 -16.75 0.21 -5.95
C ALA A 255 -17.73 -0.97 -6.01
N GLU A 256 -18.60 -1.00 -7.00
CA GLU A 256 -19.61 -2.04 -7.21
C GLU A 256 -18.94 -3.40 -7.50
N ASP A 257 -18.00 -3.43 -8.44
CA ASP A 257 -17.25 -4.64 -8.80
C ASP A 257 -16.41 -5.13 -7.60
N SER A 258 -15.86 -4.21 -6.82
CA SER A 258 -15.12 -4.54 -5.61
C SER A 258 -16.00 -5.17 -4.54
N VAL A 259 -17.19 -4.61 -4.27
CA VAL A 259 -18.13 -5.18 -3.30
C VAL A 259 -18.59 -6.57 -3.72
N ILE A 260 -18.90 -6.77 -5.01
CA ILE A 260 -19.27 -8.10 -5.54
C ILE A 260 -18.15 -9.10 -5.29
N TRP A 261 -16.93 -8.77 -5.73
CA TRP A 261 -15.78 -9.67 -5.60
C TRP A 261 -15.49 -9.99 -4.12
N MET A 262 -15.51 -8.98 -3.25
CA MET A 262 -15.27 -9.15 -1.81
C MET A 262 -16.31 -10.09 -1.17
N ASN A 263 -17.59 -9.90 -1.49
CA ASN A 263 -18.67 -10.76 -1.01
C ASN A 263 -18.51 -12.20 -1.50
N GLU A 264 -18.13 -12.41 -2.77
CA GLU A 264 -17.85 -13.74 -3.31
C GLU A 264 -16.66 -14.43 -2.63
N ASN A 265 -15.70 -13.65 -2.13
CA ASN A 265 -14.46 -14.14 -1.51
C ASN A 265 -14.50 -14.14 0.03
N GLY A 266 -15.69 -14.11 0.62
CA GLY A 266 -15.84 -14.32 2.06
C GLY A 266 -15.87 -13.05 2.92
N PHE A 267 -15.90 -11.87 2.31
CA PHE A 267 -15.84 -10.59 3.03
C PHE A 267 -17.14 -9.80 2.86
N LEU A 268 -17.81 -9.50 3.98
CA LEU A 268 -19.07 -8.75 3.97
C LEU A 268 -18.81 -7.26 4.07
N TYR A 269 -19.37 -6.48 3.14
CA TYR A 269 -19.32 -5.02 3.19
C TYR A 269 -20.11 -4.48 4.40
N ASN A 270 -19.47 -3.62 5.20
CA ASN A 270 -20.03 -2.97 6.37
C ASN A 270 -20.24 -1.47 6.11
N GLU A 271 -21.39 -1.13 5.54
CA GLU A 271 -21.69 0.25 5.11
C GLU A 271 -21.66 1.26 6.28
N LYS A 272 -21.92 0.81 7.50
CA LYS A 272 -21.97 1.66 8.69
C LYS A 272 -20.59 2.16 9.12
N GLN A 273 -19.53 1.48 8.71
CA GLN A 273 -18.14 1.86 8.99
C GLN A 273 -17.48 2.56 7.80
N GLY A 274 -18.19 2.67 6.66
CA GLY A 274 -17.69 3.40 5.52
C GLY A 274 -17.62 4.90 5.80
N SER A 275 -16.61 5.56 5.27
CA SER A 275 -16.42 7.00 5.42
C SER A 275 -16.14 7.65 4.07
N VAL A 276 -16.67 8.85 3.86
CA VAL A 276 -16.33 9.64 2.67
C VAL A 276 -14.91 10.17 2.84
N ASN A 277 -14.00 9.79 1.96
CA ASN A 277 -12.66 10.36 1.89
C ASN A 277 -12.72 11.66 1.09
N ASN A 278 -13.14 11.58 -0.16
CA ASN A 278 -13.18 12.72 -1.05
C ASN A 278 -14.52 12.84 -1.78
N LYS A 279 -15.34 13.79 -1.33
CA LYS A 279 -16.65 14.07 -1.94
C LYS A 279 -16.54 14.53 -3.40
N ALA A 280 -15.44 15.16 -3.79
CA ALA A 280 -15.28 15.67 -5.14
C ALA A 280 -15.15 14.53 -6.14
N ILE A 281 -14.46 13.45 -5.76
CA ILE A 281 -14.27 12.26 -6.58
C ILE A 281 -15.16 11.08 -6.20
N GLU A 282 -16.02 11.24 -5.19
CA GLU A 282 -16.84 10.17 -4.63
C GLU A 282 -15.98 8.96 -4.18
N GLU A 283 -14.89 9.25 -3.49
CA GLU A 283 -14.01 8.25 -2.91
C GLU A 283 -14.36 8.00 -1.45
N TYR A 284 -14.39 6.72 -1.07
CA TYR A 284 -14.79 6.27 0.25
C TYR A 284 -13.88 5.15 0.73
N ASN A 285 -13.68 5.10 2.05
CA ASN A 285 -13.15 3.91 2.70
C ASN A 285 -14.28 2.89 2.82
N TYR A 286 -14.17 1.77 2.12
CA TYR A 286 -15.07 0.64 2.26
C TYR A 286 -14.48 -0.35 3.28
N VAL A 287 -15.29 -0.72 4.27
CA VAL A 287 -14.87 -1.65 5.32
C VAL A 287 -15.53 -3.01 5.10
N PHE A 288 -14.74 -4.07 5.15
CA PHE A 288 -15.20 -5.44 4.99
C PHE A 288 -14.78 -6.33 6.15
N ASP A 289 -15.73 -7.09 6.68
CA ASP A 289 -15.49 -8.07 7.75
C ASP A 289 -15.41 -9.49 7.14
N ASN A 290 -14.41 -10.28 7.54
CA ASN A 290 -14.25 -11.67 7.10
C ASN A 290 -15.33 -12.57 7.75
N ARG A 291 -16.11 -13.28 6.91
CA ARG A 291 -17.19 -14.18 7.34
C ARG A 291 -16.69 -15.51 7.91
N HIS A 292 -15.48 -15.92 7.56
CA HIS A 292 -14.91 -17.21 7.98
C HIS A 292 -14.35 -17.18 9.40
N LEU A 293 -13.99 -15.98 9.86
CA LEU A 293 -13.52 -15.77 11.21
C LEU A 293 -14.75 -15.45 12.06
N ASN A 294 -15.51 -16.51 12.40
CA ASN A 294 -16.63 -16.42 13.32
C ASN A 294 -16.14 -15.72 14.59
N LYS A 295 -16.56 -14.48 14.79
CA LYS A 295 -16.41 -13.79 16.08
C LYS A 295 -17.26 -14.58 17.06
N THR A 296 -16.67 -15.50 17.82
CA THR A 296 -17.20 -15.90 19.12
C THR A 296 -17.30 -14.61 19.93
N MET A 297 -18.47 -13.97 19.86
CA MET A 297 -18.89 -12.93 20.80
C MET A 297 -19.22 -13.57 22.13
#